data_AF-A0A0Q5GZG2-F1
#
_entry.id   AF-A0A0Q5GZG2-F1
#
_cell.length_a   1.000
_cell.length_b   1.000
_cell.length_c   1.000
_cell.angle_alpha   90.00
_cell.angle_beta   90.00
_cell.angle_gamma   90.00
#
_symmetry.space_group_name_H-M   'P 1'
#
loop_
_entity.id
_entity.type
_entity.pdbx_description
1 polymer ?
#
loop_
_entity_poly.entity_id
_entity_poly.type
_entity_poly.pdbx_seq_one_letter_code
_entity_poly.pdbx_strand_id
1 'polypeptide(L)' 'MIVCVCNNISDREIRQAVDLGITSIAALRAELGLGTDCGKCISYAREVLHEALDSKTVVTELSFRASQPA' A
#
# COMPACT_ATOMS: atom_id res chain seq x y z
N MET A 1 9.98 -6.78 -4.07
CA MET A 1 10.06 -8.01 -3.24
C MET A 1 8.72 -8.73 -3.23
N ILE A 2 8.72 -10.06 -3.18
CA ILE A 2 7.51 -10.85 -2.92
C ILE A 2 7.13 -10.74 -1.44
N VAL A 3 5.90 -10.34 -1.17
CA VAL A 3 5.31 -10.16 0.16
C VAL A 3 4.48 -11.38 0.56
N CYS A 4 3.60 -11.86 -0.34
CA CYS A 4 2.81 -13.06 -0.13
C CYS A 4 3.30 -14.16 -1.06
N VAL A 5 3.96 -15.19 -0.50
CA VAL A 5 4.44 -16.33 -1.29
C VAL A 5 3.28 -17.22 -1.76
N CYS A 6 2.25 -17.42 -0.94
CA CYS A 6 1.10 -18.28 -1.28
C CYS A 6 0.40 -17.82 -2.56
N ASN A 7 0.15 -16.50 -2.68
CA ASN A 7 -0.59 -15.90 -3.78
C ASN A 7 0.29 -15.09 -4.74
N ASN A 8 1.62 -15.23 -4.62
CA ASN A 8 2.61 -14.54 -5.45
C ASN A 8 2.39 -13.02 -5.58
N ILE A 9 2.18 -12.34 -4.45
CA ILE A 9 1.92 -10.90 -4.40
C ILE A 9 3.18 -10.15 -3.99
N SER A 10 3.57 -9.17 -4.78
CA SER A 10 4.73 -8.29 -4.56
C SER A 10 4.38 -7.01 -3.82
N ASP A 11 5.40 -6.33 -3.29
CA ASP A 11 5.26 -4.99 -2.71
C ASP A 11 4.73 -3.99 -3.74
N ARG A 12 5.13 -4.14 -5.01
CA ARG A 12 4.68 -3.28 -6.11
C ARG A 12 3.17 -3.39 -6.31
N GLU A 13 2.62 -4.60 -6.25
CA GLU A 13 1.18 -4.81 -6.38
C GLU A 13 0.41 -4.18 -5.20
N ILE A 14 0.95 -4.26 -3.99
CA ILE A 14 0.38 -3.58 -2.82
C ILE A 14 0.40 -2.06 -3.02
N ARG A 15 1.53 -1.49 -3.46
CA ARG A 15 1.65 -0.04 -3.74
C ARG A 15 0.70 0.41 -4.84
N GLN A 16 0.55 -0.37 -5.91
CA GLN A 16 -0.41 -0.09 -7.00
C GLN A 16 -1.86 -0.15 -6.49
N ALA A 17 -2.20 -1.10 -5.63
CA ALA A 17 -3.51 -1.13 -4.98
C ALA A 17 -3.78 0.15 -4.16
N VAL A 18 -2.76 0.65 -3.45
CA VAL A 18 -2.85 1.93 -2.72
C VAL A 18 -3.02 3.13 -3.66
N ASP A 19 -2.35 3.13 -4.82
CA ASP A 19 -2.54 4.16 -5.84
C ASP A 19 -4.00 4.19 -6.33
N LEU A 20 -4.62 3.02 -6.47
CA LEU A 20 -6.03 2.81 -6.80
C LEU A 20 -7.00 3.11 -5.63
N GLY A 21 -6.49 3.52 -4.47
CA GLY A 21 -7.30 3.97 -3.33
C GLY A 21 -7.57 2.91 -2.26
N ILE A 22 -6.93 1.74 -2.34
CA ILE A 22 -7.04 0.72 -1.29
C ILE A 22 -6.21 1.17 -0.08
N THR A 23 -6.85 1.27 1.08
CA THR A 23 -6.21 1.79 2.32
C THR A 23 -6.22 0.80 3.49
N SER A 24 -6.64 -0.45 3.26
CA SER A 24 -6.75 -1.45 4.34
C SER A 24 -6.34 -2.86 3.93
N ILE A 25 -5.83 -3.64 4.89
CA ILE A 25 -5.50 -5.07 4.70
C ILE A 25 -6.74 -5.90 4.32
N ALA A 26 -7.92 -5.54 4.84
CA ALA A 26 -9.16 -6.23 4.48
C ALA A 26 -9.49 -6.07 2.99
N ALA A 27 -9.29 -4.87 2.44
CA ALA A 27 -9.44 -4.62 1.02
C ALA A 27 -8.33 -5.32 0.21
N LEU A 28 -7.06 -5.29 0.64
CA LEU A 28 -5.98 -6.05 -0.03
C LEU A 28 -6.26 -7.57 -0.06
N ARG A 29 -6.89 -8.11 1.00
CA ARG A 29 -7.36 -9.49 1.04
C ARG A 29 -8.42 -9.77 -0.02
N ALA A 30 -9.43 -8.90 -0.10
CA ALA A 30 -10.53 -9.06 -1.06
C ALA A 30 -10.06 -8.92 -2.51
N GLU A 31 -9.19 -7.95 -2.78
CA GLU A 31 -8.80 -7.58 -4.15
C GLU A 31 -7.61 -8.39 -4.68
N LEU A 32 -6.61 -8.69 -3.84
CA LEU A 32 -5.37 -9.36 -4.26
C LEU A 32 -5.27 -10.81 -3.75
N GLY A 33 -6.17 -11.25 -2.88
CA GLY A 33 -6.02 -12.54 -2.18
C GLY A 33 -4.88 -12.52 -1.15
N LEU A 34 -4.43 -11.34 -0.69
CA LEU A 34 -3.27 -11.26 0.20
C LEU A 34 -3.53 -11.91 1.55
N GLY A 35 -2.77 -12.95 1.91
CA GLY A 35 -2.84 -13.58 3.23
C GLY A 35 -4.18 -14.26 3.52
N THR A 36 -4.84 -14.78 2.48
CA THR A 36 -6.02 -15.66 2.58
C THR A 36 -5.66 -17.10 2.93
N ASP A 37 -4.41 -17.54 2.69
CA ASP A 37 -3.94 -18.89 3.02
C ASP A 37 -3.26 -18.94 4.40
N CYS A 38 -1.92 -18.90 4.46
CA CYS A 38 -1.18 -19.08 5.71
C CYS A 38 -1.13 -17.81 6.60
N GLY A 39 -1.50 -16.65 6.07
CA GLY A 39 -1.54 -15.37 6.79
C GLY A 39 -0.19 -14.78 7.24
N LYS A 40 0.94 -15.47 7.02
CA LYS A 40 2.26 -15.05 7.53
C LYS A 40 2.76 -13.72 6.98
N CYS A 41 2.30 -13.31 5.79
CA CYS A 41 2.68 -12.05 5.17
C CYS A 41 2.01 -10.82 5.78
N ILE A 42 0.99 -10.98 6.64
CA ILE A 42 0.09 -9.89 7.03
C ILE A 42 0.80 -8.75 7.78
N SER A 43 1.75 -9.07 8.65
CA SER A 43 2.51 -8.04 9.38
C SER A 43 3.32 -7.18 8.41
N TYR A 44 4.10 -7.82 7.54
CA TYR A 44 4.93 -7.10 6.56
C TYR A 44 4.09 -6.38 5.49
N ALA A 45 3.00 -6.98 5.02
CA ALA A 45 2.08 -6.34 4.09
C ALA A 45 1.45 -5.05 4.66
N ARG A 46 1.23 -5.01 5.99
CA ARG A 46 0.73 -3.82 6.68
C ARG A 46 1.78 -2.71 6.74
N GLU A 47 3.05 -3.05 6.95
CA GLU A 47 4.16 -2.09 6.87
C GLU A 47 4.23 -1.47 5.47
N VAL A 48 4.23 -2.30 4.41
CA VAL A 48 4.24 -1.81 3.01
C VAL A 48 3.02 -0.93 2.71
N LEU A 49 1.83 -1.31 3.19
CA LEU A 49 0.61 -0.51 3.04
C LEU A 49 0.76 0.87 3.69
N HIS A 50 1.23 0.93 4.94
CA HIS A 50 1.39 2.20 5.64
C HIS A 50 2.48 3.08 4.99
N GLU A 51 3.63 2.51 4.64
CA GLU A 51 4.69 3.22 3.91
C GLU A 51 4.16 3.85 2.60
N ALA A 52 3.33 3.12 1.86
CA ALA A 52 2.74 3.60 0.62
C ALA A 52 1.73 4.74 0.85
N LEU A 53 0.89 4.65 1.89
CA LEU A 53 -0.06 5.70 2.25
C LEU A 53 0.63 6.98 2.73
N ASP A 54 1.67 6.84 3.55
CA ASP A 54 2.47 7.96 4.05
C ASP A 54 3.21 8.65 2.90
N SER A 55 3.78 7.87 1.97
CA SER A 55 4.44 8.40 0.77
C SER A 55 3.49 9.23 -0.11
N LYS A 56 2.19 8.87 -0.16
CA LYS A 56 1.18 9.61 -0.94
C LYS A 56 0.82 10.97 -0.31
N THR A 57 0.97 11.08 1.01
CA THR A 57 0.65 12.29 1.76
C THR A 57 1.68 13.40 1.53
N VAL A 58 2.97 13.03 1.40
CA VAL A 58 4.08 13.99 1.23
C VAL A 58 3.98 14.78 -0.10
N VAL A 59 3.50 14.17 -1.18
CA VAL A 59 3.39 14.85 -2.47
C VAL A 59 2.29 15.94 -2.44
N THR A 60 1.22 15.72 -1.70
CA THR A 60 0.07 16.65 -1.68
C THR A 60 0.39 17.93 -0.88
N GLU A 61 1.14 17.83 0.22
CA GLU A 61 1.50 19.02 1.02
C GLU A 61 2.62 19.86 0.40
N LEU A 62 3.60 19.24 -0.29
CA LEU A 62 4.65 19.99 -0.99
C LEU A 62 4.14 20.74 -2.22
N SER A 63 3.14 20.19 -2.94
CA SER A 63 2.50 20.90 -4.06
C SER A 63 1.66 22.11 -3.61
N PHE A 64 1.13 22.11 -2.37
CA PHE A 64 0.39 23.26 -1.84
C PHE A 64 1.33 24.41 -1.41
N ARG A 65 2.49 24.08 -0.80
CA ARG A 65 3.50 25.08 -0.40
C ARG A 65 4.24 25.72 -1.57
N ALA A 66 4.30 25.06 -2.72
CA ALA A 66 4.89 25.63 -3.94
C ALA A 66 4.01 26.68 -4.64
N SER A 67 2.77 26.89 -4.17
CA SER A 67 1.77 27.75 -4.81
C SER A 67 1.29 28.94 -3.97
N GLN A 68 1.90 29.24 -2.81
CA GLN A 68 1.58 30.47 -2.06
C GLN A 68 2.34 31.66 -2.67
N PRO A 69 1.66 32.68 -3.26
CA PRO A 69 2.29 33.98 -3.49
C PRO A 69 2.54 34.69 -2.14
N ALA A 70 3.54 35.58 -2.17
CA ALA A 70 4.19 36.30 -1.06
C ALA A 70 3.27 36.88 0.02
#